data_AF-T2GGF6-F1
#
_entry.id   AF-T2GGF6-F1
#
_cell.length_a   1.000
_cell.length_b   1.000
_cell.length_c   1.000
_cell.angle_alpha   90.00
_cell.angle_beta   90.00
_cell.angle_gamma   90.00
#
_symmetry.space_group_name_H-M   'P 1'
#
loop_
_entity.id
_entity.type
_entity.pdbx_description
1 polymer ?
#
loop_
_entity_poly.entity_id
_entity_poly.type
_entity_poly.pdbx_seq_one_letter_code
_entity_poly.pdbx_strand_id
1 'polypeptide(L)'
;MLAGNADAANQANRANLANAGERAPSLTGVWEGSVLFSTVRAELVQETAMVNEQAYPFSGVVTMQSGSEKAVYHVFGFVSPDTVAGMHPPSGAQFLGSLFSPDELRGIITLKSGQQISLTAFRKPGAQPVAP
;
A
#
# COMPACT_ATOMS: atom_id res chain seq x y z
N MET A 1 2.97 26.45 -11.24
CA MET A 1 2.71 26.44 -9.78
C MET A 1 1.42 25.66 -9.50
N LEU A 2 1.49 24.33 -9.32
CA LEU A 2 0.31 23.48 -9.04
C LEU A 2 0.60 22.35 -8.01
N ALA A 3 1.80 22.33 -7.41
CA ALA A 3 2.21 21.30 -6.44
C ALA A 3 1.65 21.52 -5.02
N GLY A 4 1.14 22.72 -4.70
CA GLY A 4 0.78 23.09 -3.31
C GLY A 4 -0.49 22.46 -2.75
N ASN A 5 -1.39 21.93 -3.59
CA ASN A 5 -2.70 21.45 -3.13
C ASN A 5 -2.71 19.97 -2.73
N ALA A 6 -1.88 19.13 -3.36
CA ALA A 6 -1.81 17.71 -3.04
C ALA A 6 -1.08 17.46 -1.71
N ASP A 7 0.00 18.21 -1.45
CA ASP A 7 0.78 18.08 -0.21
C ASP A 7 0.02 18.61 1.01
N ALA A 8 -0.71 19.71 0.87
CA ALA A 8 -1.55 20.26 1.93
C ALA A 8 -2.74 19.35 2.27
N ALA A 9 -3.39 18.76 1.25
CA ALA A 9 -4.46 17.79 1.46
C ALA A 9 -3.94 16.49 2.11
N ASN A 10 -2.75 16.03 1.72
CA ASN A 10 -2.07 14.90 2.36
C ASN A 10 -1.73 15.21 3.84
N GLN A 11 -1.26 16.43 4.15
CA GLN A 11 -0.96 16.83 5.53
C GLN A 11 -2.21 16.97 6.41
N ALA A 12 -3.27 17.57 5.89
CA ALA A 12 -4.54 17.73 6.63
C ALA A 12 -5.18 16.36 6.93
N ASN A 13 -5.13 15.42 5.98
CA ASN A 13 -5.65 14.08 6.19
C ASN A 13 -4.80 13.26 7.17
N ARG A 14 -3.47 13.43 7.17
CA ARG A 14 -2.59 12.84 8.20
C ARG A 14 -2.92 13.34 9.60
N ALA A 15 -3.16 14.64 9.75
CA ALA A 15 -3.58 15.22 11.03
C ALA A 15 -4.94 14.65 11.50
N ASN A 16 -5.87 14.41 10.58
CA ASN A 16 -7.17 13.81 10.91
C ASN A 16 -7.06 12.34 11.30
N LEU A 17 -6.15 11.57 10.70
CA LEU A 17 -5.87 10.18 11.07
C LEU A 17 -5.11 10.07 12.40
N ALA A 18 -4.20 11.01 12.68
CA ALA A 18 -3.47 11.08 13.95
C ALA A 18 -4.37 11.44 15.15
N ASN A 19 -5.40 12.25 14.93
CA ASN A 19 -6.37 12.66 15.96
C ASN A 19 -7.46 11.60 16.26
N ALA A 20 -7.55 10.53 15.47
CA ALA A 20 -8.58 9.50 15.64
C ALA A 20 -8.37 8.56 16.85
N GLY A 21 -7.24 8.67 17.55
CA GLY A 21 -6.89 7.79 18.67
C GLY A 21 -6.46 6.40 18.22
N GLU A 22 -5.25 6.03 18.63
CA GLU A 22 -4.75 4.65 18.82
C GLU A 22 -5.05 3.62 17.70
N ARG A 23 -4.04 3.41 16.84
CA ARG A 23 -3.82 2.34 15.85
C ARG A 23 -4.01 2.78 14.40
N ALA A 24 -2.96 2.57 13.59
CA ALA A 24 -3.02 2.74 12.14
C ALA A 24 -4.22 1.94 11.57
N PRO A 25 -4.97 2.48 10.58
CA PRO A 25 -6.03 1.72 9.94
C PRO A 25 -5.45 0.43 9.36
N SER A 26 -6.15 -0.70 9.55
CA SER A 26 -5.65 -2.02 9.15
C SER A 26 -5.38 -2.07 7.65
N LEU A 27 -4.18 -2.47 7.26
CA LEU A 27 -3.82 -2.71 5.85
C LEU A 27 -4.46 -4.00 5.32
N THR A 28 -4.91 -4.89 6.21
CA THR A 28 -5.49 -6.20 5.85
C THR A 28 -6.70 -6.03 4.93
N GLY A 29 -6.66 -6.60 3.73
CA GLY A 29 -7.73 -6.48 2.76
C GLY A 29 -7.31 -6.78 1.33
N VAL A 30 -8.28 -6.72 0.42
CA VAL A 30 -8.04 -6.75 -1.02
C VAL A 30 -8.03 -5.31 -1.54
N TRP A 31 -6.97 -4.95 -2.25
CA TRP A 31 -6.73 -3.63 -2.82
C TRP A 31 -6.62 -3.73 -4.34
N GLU A 32 -7.23 -2.80 -5.05
CA GLU A 32 -7.22 -2.75 -6.51
C GLU A 32 -6.76 -1.37 -7.00
N GLY A 33 -5.88 -1.35 -7.99
CA GLY A 33 -5.34 -0.13 -8.56
C GLY A 33 -4.80 -0.38 -9.96
N SER A 34 -4.09 0.62 -10.48
CA SER A 34 -3.46 0.54 -11.80
C SER A 34 -2.06 1.10 -11.76
N VAL A 35 -1.14 0.45 -12.48
CA VAL A 35 0.25 0.87 -12.66
C VAL A 35 0.53 0.82 -14.15
N LEU A 36 0.87 1.95 -14.76
CA LEU A 36 1.01 2.08 -16.22
C LEU A 36 -0.27 1.57 -16.93
N PHE A 37 -0.13 0.54 -17.76
CA PHE A 37 -1.21 -0.12 -18.51
C PHE A 37 -1.69 -1.43 -17.85
N SER A 38 -1.24 -1.73 -16.63
CA SER A 38 -1.59 -2.95 -15.89
C SER A 38 -2.58 -2.67 -14.78
N THR A 39 -3.54 -3.59 -14.59
CA THR A 39 -4.35 -3.62 -13.37
C THR A 39 -3.60 -4.37 -12.29
N VAL A 40 -3.64 -3.86 -11.06
CA VAL A 40 -2.99 -4.44 -9.89
C VAL A 40 -4.05 -4.83 -8.88
N ARG A 41 -3.96 -6.05 -8.37
CA ARG A 41 -4.76 -6.54 -7.24
C ARG A 41 -3.82 -7.06 -6.16
N ALA A 42 -3.88 -6.48 -4.97
CA ALA A 42 -3.08 -6.90 -3.83
C ALA A 42 -3.97 -7.48 -2.74
N GLU A 43 -3.68 -8.70 -2.31
CA GLU A 43 -4.27 -9.30 -1.11
C GLU A 43 -3.24 -9.18 0.01
N LEU A 44 -3.52 -8.33 1.00
CA LEU A 44 -2.59 -8.00 2.07
C LEU A 44 -3.14 -8.49 3.42
N VAL A 45 -2.25 -9.00 4.26
CA VAL A 45 -2.54 -9.46 5.63
C VAL A 45 -1.54 -8.79 6.57
N GLN A 46 -2.05 -7.95 7.47
CA GLN A 46 -1.27 -7.32 8.52
C GLN A 46 -1.24 -8.23 9.76
N GLU A 47 -0.05 -8.43 10.33
CA GLU A 47 0.12 -9.16 11.58
C GLU A 47 -0.39 -8.37 12.78
N THR A 48 -0.78 -9.07 13.84
CA THR A 48 -1.29 -8.45 15.07
C THR A 48 -0.19 -8.03 16.04
N ALA A 49 0.99 -8.63 15.94
CA ALA A 49 2.13 -8.31 16.79
C ALA A 49 2.95 -7.17 16.18
N MET A 50 3.34 -6.21 17.01
CA MET A 50 4.26 -5.15 16.59
C MET A 50 5.71 -5.64 16.69
N VAL A 51 6.57 -5.16 15.79
CA VAL A 51 8.01 -5.48 15.79
C VAL A 51 8.83 -4.44 16.56
N ASN A 52 8.30 -3.23 16.72
CA ASN A 52 9.01 -2.08 17.32
C ASN A 52 8.05 -0.99 17.81
N GLU A 53 7.13 -1.29 18.74
CA GLU A 53 6.16 -0.38 19.39
C GLU A 53 5.28 0.50 18.46
N GLN A 54 5.52 0.52 17.15
CA GLN A 54 4.96 1.47 16.20
C GLN A 54 4.70 0.87 14.82
N ALA A 55 5.30 -0.28 14.48
CA ALA A 55 5.08 -0.93 13.19
C ALA A 55 4.56 -2.37 13.31
N TYR A 56 3.58 -2.69 12.49
CA TYR A 56 3.06 -4.05 12.29
C TYR A 56 3.60 -4.62 10.98
N PRO A 57 4.13 -5.85 10.97
CA PRO A 57 4.44 -6.54 9.73
C PRO A 57 3.19 -6.74 8.88
N PHE A 58 3.39 -6.86 7.58
CA PHE A 58 2.39 -7.44 6.69
C PHE A 58 3.06 -8.35 5.66
N SER A 59 2.26 -9.27 5.15
CA SER A 59 2.59 -10.08 3.96
C SER A 59 1.43 -10.02 2.98
N GLY A 60 1.68 -10.40 1.73
CA GLY A 60 0.61 -10.44 0.75
C GLY A 60 1.02 -10.93 -0.62
N VAL A 61 0.01 -11.00 -1.49
CA VAL A 61 0.16 -11.40 -2.89
C VAL A 61 -0.33 -10.27 -3.78
N VAL A 62 0.54 -9.80 -4.67
CA VAL A 62 0.21 -8.82 -5.70
C VAL A 62 0.09 -9.54 -7.03
N THR A 63 -1.09 -9.51 -7.61
CA THR A 63 -1.36 -9.92 -8.98
C THR A 63 -1.32 -8.70 -9.89
N MET A 64 -0.52 -8.75 -10.94
CA MET A 64 -0.55 -7.77 -12.03
C MET A 64 -1.07 -8.43 -13.29
N GLN A 65 -2.00 -7.76 -13.97
CA GLN A 65 -2.54 -8.19 -15.25
C GLN A 65 -2.26 -7.12 -16.31
N SER A 66 -1.64 -7.51 -17.42
CA SER A 66 -1.36 -6.68 -18.58
C SER A 66 -1.84 -7.41 -19.84
N GLY A 67 -2.96 -7.00 -20.41
CA GLY A 67 -3.59 -7.75 -21.51
C GLY A 67 -3.95 -9.17 -21.07
N SER A 68 -3.42 -10.20 -21.73
CA SER A 68 -3.58 -11.60 -21.36
C SER A 68 -2.54 -12.12 -20.36
N GLU A 69 -1.48 -11.36 -20.09
CA GLU A 69 -0.39 -11.78 -19.20
C GLU A 69 -0.73 -11.51 -17.74
N LYS A 70 -0.48 -12.51 -16.89
CA LYS A 70 -0.67 -12.44 -15.45
C LYS A 70 0.64 -12.73 -14.73
N ALA A 71 1.06 -11.83 -13.86
CA ALA A 71 2.20 -12.01 -12.97
C ALA A 71 1.73 -11.99 -11.51
N VAL A 72 2.40 -12.77 -10.67
CA VAL A 72 2.10 -12.90 -9.24
C VAL A 72 3.38 -12.66 -8.44
N TYR A 73 3.29 -11.81 -7.43
CA TYR A 73 4.41 -11.41 -6.59
C TYR A 73 4.06 -11.59 -5.11
N HIS A 74 4.96 -12.18 -4.34
CA HIS A 74 4.85 -12.22 -2.88
C HIS A 74 5.54 -10.98 -2.31
N VAL A 75 4.80 -10.19 -1.53
CA VAL A 75 5.31 -8.97 -0.92
C VAL A 75 5.26 -9.08 0.60
N PHE A 76 6.16 -8.38 1.25
CA PHE A 76 6.12 -8.18 2.69
C PHE A 76 6.64 -6.79 3.05
N GLY A 77 6.35 -6.37 4.26
CA GLY A 77 6.70 -5.03 4.70
C GLY A 77 6.16 -4.72 6.08
N PHE A 78 6.05 -3.42 6.35
CA PHE A 78 5.56 -2.90 7.62
C PHE A 78 4.59 -1.77 7.38
N VAL A 79 3.62 -1.65 8.29
CA VAL A 79 2.72 -0.49 8.40
C VAL A 79 2.90 0.17 9.75
N SER A 80 3.14 1.47 9.72
CA SER A 80 3.14 2.38 10.87
C SER A 80 2.04 3.44 10.67
N PRO A 81 1.74 4.30 11.67
CA PRO A 81 0.62 5.25 11.60
C PRO A 81 0.56 6.07 10.30
N ASP A 82 1.71 6.53 9.81
CA ASP A 82 1.78 7.41 8.64
C ASP A 82 2.36 6.74 7.38
N THR A 83 2.78 5.48 7.46
CA THR A 83 3.62 4.88 6.42
C THR A 83 3.29 3.42 6.20
N VAL A 84 3.21 3.03 4.92
CA VAL A 84 3.22 1.66 4.45
C VAL A 84 4.49 1.48 3.63
N ALA A 85 5.37 0.60 4.08
CA ALA A 85 6.60 0.26 3.38
C ALA A 85 6.59 -1.22 3.02
N GLY A 86 6.74 -1.56 1.74
CA GLY A 86 6.71 -2.93 1.25
C GLY A 86 7.83 -3.23 0.27
N MET A 87 8.16 -4.50 0.08
CA MET A 87 9.14 -4.93 -0.90
C MET A 87 8.81 -6.27 -1.53
N HIS A 88 9.29 -6.46 -2.76
CA HIS A 88 9.35 -7.74 -3.46
C HIS A 88 10.83 -8.12 -3.70
N PRO A 89 11.45 -8.93 -2.81
CA PRO A 89 12.90 -9.13 -2.81
C PRO A 89 13.50 -9.67 -4.12
N PRO A 90 12.88 -10.66 -4.81
CA PRO A 90 13.42 -11.16 -6.07
C PRO A 90 13.64 -10.06 -7.12
N SER A 91 12.73 -9.08 -7.19
CA SER A 91 12.84 -7.96 -8.12
C SER A 91 13.62 -6.76 -7.58
N GLY A 92 13.77 -6.65 -6.25
CA GLY A 92 14.25 -5.44 -5.58
C GLY A 92 13.29 -4.25 -5.63
N ALA A 93 12.05 -4.43 -6.13
CA ALA A 93 11.03 -3.39 -6.12
C ALA A 93 10.58 -3.08 -4.69
N GLN A 94 10.43 -1.79 -4.40
CA GLN A 94 10.00 -1.28 -3.10
C GLN A 94 8.76 -0.41 -3.28
N PHE A 95 7.89 -0.40 -2.28
CA PHE A 95 6.75 0.48 -2.19
C PHE A 95 6.90 1.35 -0.94
N LEU A 96 6.68 2.65 -1.09
CA LEU A 96 6.56 3.58 0.03
C LEU A 96 5.32 4.44 -0.17
N GLY A 97 4.43 4.42 0.82
CA GLY A 97 3.15 5.12 0.72
C GLY A 97 2.49 5.32 2.07
N SER A 98 1.22 5.67 2.03
CA SER A 98 0.38 5.84 3.22
C SER A 98 -1.08 5.58 2.88
N LEU A 99 -1.86 5.18 3.88
CA LEU A 99 -3.31 5.20 3.79
C LEU A 99 -3.77 6.67 3.76
N PHE A 100 -4.30 7.11 2.63
CA PHE A 100 -4.87 8.46 2.48
C PHE A 100 -6.28 8.53 3.11
N SER A 101 -7.00 7.41 3.09
CA SER A 101 -8.21 7.13 3.85
C SER A 101 -8.23 5.63 4.20
N PRO A 102 -9.18 5.14 5.03
CA PRO A 102 -9.27 3.71 5.36
C PRO A 102 -9.35 2.77 4.14
N ASP A 103 -9.86 3.30 3.02
CA ASP A 103 -10.10 2.55 1.78
C ASP A 103 -9.26 3.05 0.60
N GLU A 104 -8.28 3.92 0.83
CA GLU A 104 -7.42 4.46 -0.21
C GLU A 104 -5.94 4.44 0.19
N LEU A 105 -5.15 3.70 -0.57
CA LEU A 105 -3.70 3.59 -0.44
C LEU A 105 -3.03 4.37 -1.57
N ARG A 106 -2.12 5.28 -1.21
CA ARG A 106 -1.33 6.06 -2.18
C ARG A 106 0.15 5.90 -1.89
N GLY A 107 0.98 5.85 -2.92
CA GLY A 107 2.42 5.78 -2.74
C GLY A 107 3.20 5.70 -4.05
N ILE A 108 4.48 5.39 -3.91
CA ILE A 108 5.44 5.26 -5.01
C ILE A 108 6.03 3.86 -4.97
N ILE A 109 6.02 3.20 -6.13
CA ILE A 109 6.81 1.98 -6.38
C ILE A 109 8.15 2.42 -6.97
N THR A 110 9.24 2.06 -6.31
CA THR A 110 10.61 2.26 -6.82
C THR A 110 11.14 0.91 -7.30
N LEU A 111 11.44 0.81 -8.59
CA LEU A 111 12.04 -0.39 -9.20
C LEU A 111 13.54 -0.43 -8.90
N LYS A 112 14.16 -1.61 -9.07
CA LYS A 112 15.62 -1.78 -8.94
C LYS A 112 16.43 -0.87 -9.88
N SER A 113 15.85 -0.48 -11.02
CA SER A 113 16.44 0.49 -11.95
C SER A 113 16.45 1.93 -11.42
N GLY A 114 15.79 2.21 -10.28
CA GLY A 114 15.55 3.56 -9.77
C GLY A 114 14.32 4.24 -10.36
N GLN A 115 13.66 3.63 -11.35
CA GLN A 115 12.41 4.16 -11.91
C GLN A 115 11.33 4.19 -10.82
N GLN A 116 10.64 5.32 -10.73
CA GLN A 116 9.53 5.53 -9.80
C GLN A 116 8.19 5.53 -10.53
N ILE A 117 7.20 4.88 -9.95
CA ILE A 117 5.84 4.81 -10.49
C ILE A 117 4.84 5.12 -9.38
N SER A 118 3.99 6.10 -9.60
CA SER A 118 2.90 6.41 -8.67
C SER A 118 1.85 5.33 -8.68
N LEU A 119 1.40 4.92 -7.50
CA LEU A 119 0.31 3.98 -7.29
C LEU A 119 -0.79 4.66 -6.48
N THR A 120 -2.03 4.51 -6.93
CA THR A 120 -3.22 4.69 -6.12
C THR A 120 -4.02 3.39 -6.20
N ALA A 121 -4.40 2.86 -5.04
CA ALA A 121 -5.18 1.65 -4.92
C ALA A 121 -6.32 1.86 -3.94
N PHE A 122 -7.47 1.27 -4.24
CA PHE A 122 -8.69 1.36 -3.45
C PHE A 122 -9.01 0.00 -2.86
N ARG A 123 -9.52 0.00 -1.63
CA ARG A 123 -9.97 -1.22 -0.98
C ARG A 123 -11.23 -1.72 -1.67
N LYS A 124 -11.28 -3.02 -1.96
CA LYS A 124 -12.46 -3.68 -2.50
C LYS A 124 -13.46 -3.97 -1.37
N PRO A 125 -14.68 -3.41 -1.41
CA PRO A 125 -15.68 -3.66 -0.37
C PRO A 125 -16.03 -5.15 -0.27
N GLY A 126 -16.15 -5.65 0.97
CA GLY A 126 -16.58 -7.03 1.25
C GLY A 126 -15.60 -8.14 0.85
N ALA A 127 -14.42 -7.79 0.32
CA ALA A 127 -13.40 -8.75 -0.05
C ALA A 127 -12.41 -8.97 1.10
N GLN A 128 -12.46 -10.15 1.70
CA GLN A 128 -11.43 -10.59 2.64
C GLN A 128 -10.24 -11.17 1.87
N PRO A 129 -9.00 -10.98 2.36
CA PRO A 129 -7.85 -11.72 1.85
C PRO A 129 -8.14 -13.22 1.96
N VAL A 130 -7.76 -13.99 0.95
CA VAL A 130 -7.80 -15.45 1.08
C VAL A 130 -6.67 -15.85 2.04
N ALA A 131 -7.02 -16.53 3.13
CA ALA A 131 -6.01 -17.06 4.05
C ALA A 131 -5.09 -18.04 3.29
N PRO A 132 -3.76 -17.97 3.49
CA PRO A 132 -2.83 -18.93 2.92
C PRO A 132 -3.07 -20.35 3.44
#